data_AF-A0A961G7N5-F1
#
_entry.id   AF-A0A961G7N5-F1
#
_cell.length_a   1.000
_cell.length_b   1.000
_cell.length_c   1.000
_cell.angle_alpha   90.00
_cell.angle_beta   90.00
_cell.angle_gamma   90.00
#
_symmetry.space_group_name_H-M   'P 1'
#
loop_
_entity.id
_entity.type
_entity.pdbx_description
1 polymer ?
#
loop_
_entity_poly.entity_id
_entity_poly.type
_entity_poly.pdbx_seq_one_letter_code
_entity_poly.pdbx_strand_id
1 'polypeptide(L)'
;VDLADIDPMFYDAAYYVAPAGQLAKPYQLLVQAMEDMGKVGIAHFVMRTKQYVAALRPVDGHLVLSTMVYADEIVDPAQIPELADLGPVDEADIAPKELAMAEQLIETLAATYDAEKYHDTYREQVLALIQQKAAGELVVASAEPEAGETTVIDLIAALEASIAERGAARERHPTSQTPAVSVDDEADERSA
;
A
#
# COMPACT_ATOMS: atom_id res chain seq x y z
N VAL A 1 -6.47 23.16 4.94
CA VAL A 1 -6.99 22.51 3.71
C VAL A 1 -7.55 21.15 4.09
N ASP A 2 -8.41 20.56 3.28
CA ASP A 2 -8.86 19.19 3.52
C ASP A 2 -7.77 18.21 3.07
N LEU A 3 -7.67 17.05 3.73
CA LEU A 3 -6.67 16.05 3.37
C LEU A 3 -6.88 15.54 1.93
N ALA A 4 -8.14 15.43 1.51
CA ALA A 4 -8.52 15.00 0.17
C ALA A 4 -8.14 16.01 -0.94
N ASP A 5 -7.84 17.27 -0.59
CA ASP A 5 -7.41 18.28 -1.56
C ASP A 5 -5.93 18.11 -1.95
N ILE A 6 -5.15 17.34 -1.18
CA ILE A 6 -3.73 17.13 -1.41
C ILE A 6 -3.55 15.77 -2.09
N ASP A 7 -3.22 15.79 -3.38
CA ASP A 7 -2.89 14.57 -4.11
C ASP A 7 -1.70 13.86 -3.45
N PRO A 8 -1.78 12.54 -3.19
CA PRO A 8 -0.67 11.78 -2.61
C PRO A 8 0.67 11.93 -3.34
N MET A 9 0.65 12.24 -4.64
CA MET A 9 1.85 12.49 -5.44
C MET A 9 2.69 13.68 -4.94
N PHE A 10 2.11 14.59 -4.16
CA PHE A 10 2.86 15.69 -3.56
C PHE A 10 3.64 15.29 -2.31
N TYR A 11 3.39 14.13 -1.69
CA TYR A 11 4.10 13.73 -0.47
C TYR A 11 5.44 13.04 -0.77
N ASP A 12 6.44 13.32 0.07
CA ASP A 12 7.77 12.72 -0.01
C ASP A 12 8.13 11.95 1.27
N ALA A 13 8.55 12.63 2.34
CA ALA A 13 9.00 12.00 3.58
C ALA A 13 8.16 12.44 4.80
N ALA A 14 7.85 11.49 5.69
CA ALA A 14 7.05 11.75 6.90
C ALA A 14 7.91 11.79 8.17
N TYR A 15 7.62 12.74 9.06
CA TYR A 15 8.30 12.97 10.32
C TYR A 15 7.30 13.21 11.44
N TYR A 16 7.51 12.58 12.60
CA TYR A 16 6.78 12.94 13.81
C TYR A 16 7.28 14.26 14.37
N VAL A 17 6.35 15.14 14.75
CA VAL A 17 6.65 16.44 15.35
C VAL A 17 6.38 16.37 16.84
N ALA A 18 7.43 16.53 17.64
CA ALA A 18 7.31 16.61 19.09
C ALA A 18 7.41 18.08 19.55
N PRO A 19 6.61 18.51 20.56
CA PRO A 19 6.75 19.83 21.13
C PRO A 19 8.06 19.95 21.92
N ALA A 20 8.77 21.07 21.76
CA ALA A 20 9.96 21.38 22.54
C ALA A 20 9.58 22.03 23.88
N GLY A 21 10.21 21.59 24.98
CA GLY A 21 10.00 22.17 26.31
C GLY A 21 8.57 22.00 26.84
N GLN A 22 8.09 22.98 27.61
CA GLN A 22 6.80 22.90 28.30
C GLN A 22 5.60 23.31 27.43
N LEU A 23 5.55 22.82 26.18
CA LEU A 23 4.51 23.18 25.18
C LEU A 23 3.48 22.06 24.92
N ALA A 24 3.38 21.08 25.82
CA ALA A 24 2.49 19.93 25.65
C ALA A 24 1.00 20.32 25.50
N LYS A 25 0.51 21.27 26.30
CA LYS A 25 -0.90 21.68 26.28
C LYS A 25 -1.29 22.41 24.98
N PRO A 26 -0.55 23.42 24.48
CA PRO A 26 -0.81 24.02 23.17
C PRO A 26 -0.71 23.01 22.01
N TYR A 27 0.26 22.09 22.08
CA TYR A 27 0.42 21.05 21.05
C TYR A 27 -0.80 20.12 20.99
N GLN A 28 -1.23 19.58 22.13
CA GLN A 28 -2.42 18.73 22.22
C GLN A 28 -3.70 19.47 21.79
N LEU A 29 -3.83 20.74 22.15
CA LEU A 29 -4.96 21.57 21.70
C LEU A 29 -5.00 21.70 20.17
N LEU A 30 -3.84 21.90 19.54
CA LEU A 30 -3.75 21.99 18.08
C LEU A 30 -4.08 20.65 17.41
N VAL A 31 -3.53 19.55 17.92
CA VAL A 31 -3.84 18.20 17.42
C VAL A 31 -5.35 17.96 17.45
N GLN A 32 -5.98 18.12 18.62
CA GLN A 32 -7.42 17.88 18.78
C GLN A 32 -8.25 18.76 17.84
N ALA A 33 -7.92 20.05 17.76
CA ALA A 33 -8.64 20.97 16.88
C ALA A 33 -8.52 20.58 15.39
N MET A 34 -7.35 20.10 14.96
CA MET A 34 -7.15 19.65 13.59
C MET A 34 -7.87 18.33 13.31
N GLU A 35 -7.89 17.38 14.26
CA GLU A 35 -8.62 16.11 14.16
C GLU A 35 -10.13 16.36 14.07
N ASP A 36 -10.69 17.14 14.99
CA ASP A 36 -12.11 17.45 15.06
C ASP A 36 -12.61 18.15 13.79
N MET A 37 -11.76 19.00 13.20
CA MET A 37 -12.09 19.73 11.97
C MET A 37 -11.73 18.97 10.69
N GLY A 38 -11.02 17.85 10.78
CA GLY A 38 -10.51 17.11 9.62
C GLY A 38 -9.56 17.92 8.74
N LYS A 39 -8.83 18.89 9.30
CA LYS A 39 -8.01 19.83 8.53
C LYS A 39 -6.52 19.52 8.61
N VAL A 40 -5.84 19.79 7.51
CA VAL A 40 -4.38 19.74 7.36
C VAL A 40 -3.84 21.17 7.24
N GLY A 41 -2.71 21.43 7.89
CA GLY A 41 -1.98 22.70 7.81
C GLY A 41 -0.91 22.63 6.71
N ILE A 42 -0.75 23.69 5.92
CA ILE A 42 0.38 23.84 5.00
C ILE A 42 1.36 24.83 5.61
N ALA A 43 2.63 24.46 5.64
CA ALA A 43 3.68 25.28 6.24
C ALA A 43 4.95 25.24 5.38
N HIS A 44 5.75 26.30 5.53
CA HIS A 44 7.15 26.27 5.11
C HIS A 44 8.01 26.01 6.34
N PHE A 45 9.00 25.14 6.21
CA PHE A 45 9.99 24.94 7.25
C PHE A 45 11.37 24.74 6.66
N VAL A 46 12.40 25.02 7.46
CA VAL A 46 13.80 24.82 7.06
C VAL A 46 14.33 23.61 7.81
N MET A 47 14.78 22.60 7.07
CA MET A 47 15.48 21.46 7.62
C MET A 47 16.94 21.53 7.18
N ARG A 48 17.84 21.65 8.15
CA ARG A 48 19.27 21.91 7.91
C ARG A 48 19.47 23.22 7.16
N THR A 49 19.69 23.17 5.84
CA THR A 49 19.99 24.33 4.99
C THR A 49 18.97 24.52 3.86
N LYS A 50 17.99 23.61 3.71
CA LYS A 50 16.99 23.67 2.63
C LYS A 50 15.61 24.00 3.21
N GLN A 51 14.89 24.89 2.53
CA GLN A 51 13.48 25.17 2.81
C GLN A 51 12.61 24.15 2.07
N TYR A 52 11.58 23.67 2.76
CA TYR A 52 10.61 22.71 2.27
C TYR A 52 9.20 23.27 2.44
N VAL A 53 8.31 22.92 1.52
CA VAL A 53 6.86 22.95 1.76
C VAL A 53 6.52 21.67 2.51
N ALA A 54 5.59 21.75 3.46
CA ALA A 54 5.14 20.60 4.21
C ALA A 54 3.67 20.66 4.55
N ALA A 55 3.06 19.48 4.61
CA ALA A 55 1.75 19.27 5.18
C ALA A 55 1.90 18.78 6.61
N LEU A 56 1.28 19.49 7.54
CA LEU A 56 1.18 19.12 8.94
C LEU A 56 -0.22 18.55 9.18
N ARG A 57 -0.30 17.26 9.54
CA ARG A 57 -1.57 16.56 9.77
C ARG A 57 -1.58 15.90 11.15
N PRO A 58 -2.74 15.82 11.81
CA PRO A 58 -2.88 14.99 12.98
C PRO A 58 -3.07 13.52 12.57
N VAL A 59 -2.38 12.62 13.27
CA VAL A 59 -2.49 11.17 13.13
C VAL A 59 -2.36 10.57 14.52
N ASP A 60 -3.38 9.83 14.96
CA ASP A 60 -3.40 9.10 16.23
C ASP A 60 -2.98 9.96 17.45
N GLY A 61 -3.48 11.20 17.57
CA GLY A 61 -3.15 12.09 18.68
C GLY A 61 -1.76 12.74 18.60
N HIS A 62 -1.09 12.66 17.45
CA HIS A 62 0.22 13.25 17.20
C HIS A 62 0.23 14.07 15.91
N LEU A 63 1.14 15.04 15.79
CA LEU A 63 1.37 15.75 14.55
C LEU A 63 2.42 15.01 13.73
N VAL A 64 2.05 14.72 12.48
CA VAL A 64 2.95 14.21 11.44
C VAL A 64 3.15 15.31 10.42
N LEU A 65 4.40 15.65 10.17
CA LEU A 65 4.82 16.54 9.12
C LEU A 65 5.30 15.70 7.93
N SER A 66 4.62 15.84 6.80
CA SER A 66 5.06 15.28 5.52
C SER A 66 5.71 16.37 4.68
N THR A 67 6.95 16.19 4.25
CA THR A 67 7.56 17.05 3.23
C THR A 67 6.80 16.90 1.92
N MET A 68 6.75 18.00 1.16
CA MET A 68 6.09 18.03 -0.13
C MET A 68 7.05 18.41 -1.23
N VAL A 69 6.84 17.81 -2.41
CA VAL A 69 7.47 18.25 -3.66
C VAL A 69 6.74 19.47 -4.22
N TYR A 70 7.45 20.35 -4.91
CA TYR A 70 6.83 21.46 -5.63
C TYR A 70 6.15 20.97 -6.91
N ALA A 71 5.17 21.74 -7.39
CA ALA A 71 4.41 21.35 -8.59
C ALA A 71 5.26 21.24 -9.85
N ASP A 72 6.37 21.97 -9.94
CA ASP A 72 7.35 21.90 -11.04
C ASP A 72 8.32 20.71 -10.95
N GLU A 73 8.38 20.03 -9.79
CA GLU A 73 9.14 18.79 -9.63
C GLU A 73 8.33 17.55 -10.09
N ILE A 74 7.03 17.73 -10.33
CA ILE A 74 6.14 16.67 -10.81
C ILE A 74 6.18 16.64 -12.34
N VAL A 75 6.47 15.47 -12.89
CA VAL A 75 6.48 15.26 -14.35
C VAL A 75 5.04 15.28 -14.87
N ASP A 76 4.78 16.18 -15.82
CA ASP A 76 3.51 16.22 -16.53
C ASP A 76 3.32 14.94 -17.37
N PRO A 77 2.20 14.20 -17.22
CA PRO A 77 1.91 13.02 -18.04
C PRO A 77 2.03 13.26 -19.55
N ALA A 78 1.76 14.48 -20.03
CA ALA A 78 1.89 14.85 -21.44
C ALA A 78 3.34 14.82 -21.96
N GLN A 79 4.32 14.84 -21.06
CA GLN A 79 5.75 14.75 -21.40
C GLN A 79 6.26 13.29 -21.44
N ILE A 80 5.41 12.31 -21.12
CA ILE A 80 5.74 10.89 -21.13
C ILE A 80 5.29 10.32 -22.49
N PRO A 81 6.21 10.03 -23.43
CA PRO A 81 5.87 9.59 -24.78
C PRO A 81 4.96 8.37 -24.79
N GLU A 82 5.21 7.40 -23.91
CA GLU A 82 4.44 6.17 -23.80
C GLU A 82 2.97 6.44 -23.41
N LEU A 83 2.69 7.50 -22.65
CA LEU A 83 1.32 7.90 -22.31
C LEU A 83 0.69 8.76 -23.41
N ALA A 84 1.49 9.57 -24.10
CA ALA A 84 1.02 10.35 -25.24
C ALA A 84 0.64 9.46 -26.44
N ASP A 85 1.38 8.37 -26.63
CA ASP A 85 1.20 7.40 -27.72
C ASP A 85 0.01 6.45 -27.51
N LEU A 86 -0.56 6.37 -26.29
CA LEU A 86 -1.78 5.59 -26.03
C LEU A 86 -2.97 6.06 -26.89
N GLY A 87 -2.96 7.33 -27.31
CA GLY A 87 -4.07 7.94 -28.03
C GLY A 87 -5.36 8.00 -27.20
N PRO A 88 -6.42 8.66 -27.69
CA PRO A 88 -7.73 8.52 -27.09
C PRO A 88 -8.26 7.12 -27.39
N VAL A 89 -8.47 6.31 -26.35
CA VAL A 89 -9.31 5.12 -26.43
C VAL A 89 -10.74 5.58 -26.15
N ASP A 90 -11.64 5.46 -27.12
CA ASP A 90 -13.03 5.79 -26.90
C ASP A 90 -13.62 4.77 -25.92
N GLU A 91 -14.44 5.19 -24.95
CA GLU A 91 -15.11 4.26 -24.03
C GLU A 91 -15.95 3.21 -24.79
N ALA A 92 -16.35 3.51 -26.02
CA ALA A 92 -17.07 2.62 -26.92
C ALA A 92 -16.20 1.45 -27.44
N ASP A 93 -14.87 1.57 -27.43
CA ASP A 93 -13.93 0.53 -27.84
C ASP A 93 -13.66 -0.48 -26.71
N ILE A 94 -14.06 -0.15 -25.47
CA ILE A 94 -13.95 -1.06 -24.32
C ILE A 94 -15.16 -1.98 -24.31
N ALA A 95 -14.97 -3.25 -24.63
CA ALA A 95 -16.07 -4.20 -24.63
C ALA A 95 -16.58 -4.45 -23.19
N PRO A 96 -17.90 -4.32 -22.91
CA PRO A 96 -18.43 -4.47 -21.55
C PRO A 96 -18.13 -5.83 -20.90
N LYS A 97 -18.00 -6.89 -21.72
CA LYS A 97 -17.65 -8.23 -21.25
C LYS A 97 -16.19 -8.31 -20.77
N GLU A 98 -15.28 -7.61 -21.45
CA GLU A 98 -13.85 -7.57 -21.09
C GLU A 98 -13.65 -6.76 -19.80
N LEU A 99 -14.35 -5.63 -19.68
CA LEU A 99 -14.35 -4.82 -18.45
C LEU A 99 -14.87 -5.62 -17.25
N ALA A 100 -16.02 -6.31 -17.40
CA ALA A 100 -16.57 -7.15 -16.32
C ALA A 100 -15.62 -8.29 -15.91
N MET A 101 -14.91 -8.88 -16.88
CA MET A 101 -13.91 -9.93 -16.59
C MET A 101 -12.70 -9.35 -15.82
N ALA A 102 -12.23 -8.16 -16.21
CA ALA A 102 -11.15 -7.47 -15.52
C ALA A 102 -11.54 -7.09 -14.09
N GLU A 103 -12.76 -6.58 -13.88
CA GLU A 103 -13.29 -6.27 -12.54
C GLU A 103 -13.33 -7.52 -11.64
N GLN A 104 -13.84 -8.64 -12.15
CA GLN A 104 -13.87 -9.90 -11.39
C GLN A 104 -12.47 -10.41 -11.02
N LEU A 105 -11.48 -10.22 -11.91
CA LEU A 105 -10.09 -10.56 -11.60
C LEU A 105 -9.53 -9.68 -10.49
N ILE A 106 -9.74 -8.36 -10.59
CA ILE A 106 -9.30 -7.41 -9.56
C ILE A 106 -9.93 -7.77 -8.22
N GLU A 107 -11.23 -8.07 -8.18
CA GLU A 107 -11.92 -8.49 -6.96
C GLU A 107 -11.33 -9.79 -6.38
N THR A 108 -10.99 -10.75 -7.24
CA THR A 108 -10.39 -12.03 -6.82
C THR A 108 -8.96 -11.86 -6.28
N LEU A 109 -8.21 -10.88 -6.78
CA LEU A 109 -6.84 -10.58 -6.36
C LEU A 109 -6.77 -9.53 -5.24
N ALA A 110 -7.86 -8.80 -4.99
CA ALA A 110 -7.92 -7.77 -3.97
C ALA A 110 -7.65 -8.37 -2.59
N ALA A 111 -6.79 -7.70 -1.83
CA ALA A 111 -6.43 -8.07 -0.49
C ALA A 111 -6.25 -6.81 0.37
N THR A 112 -6.33 -6.97 1.69
CA THR A 112 -6.03 -5.90 2.62
C THR A 112 -4.53 -5.59 2.57
N TYR A 113 -4.19 -4.32 2.35
CA TYR A 113 -2.81 -3.86 2.42
C TYR A 113 -2.28 -3.96 3.85
N ASP A 114 -1.11 -4.55 3.98
CA ASP A 114 -0.38 -4.71 5.24
C ASP A 114 1.08 -4.35 4.97
N ALA A 115 1.52 -3.21 5.51
CA ALA A 115 2.86 -2.70 5.30
C ALA A 115 3.94 -3.65 5.83
N GLU A 116 3.63 -4.45 6.87
CA GLU A 116 4.59 -5.37 7.47
C GLU A 116 4.92 -6.56 6.57
N LYS A 117 4.12 -6.85 5.54
CA LYS A 117 4.41 -7.94 4.59
C LYS A 117 5.50 -7.59 3.57
N TYR A 118 5.84 -6.31 3.44
CA TYR A 118 6.79 -5.83 2.45
C TYR A 118 8.13 -5.58 3.12
N HIS A 119 9.12 -6.40 2.80
CA HIS A 119 10.47 -6.29 3.33
C HIS A 119 11.48 -5.98 2.23
N ASP A 120 12.58 -5.34 2.61
CA ASP A 120 13.71 -5.07 1.73
C ASP A 120 14.48 -6.38 1.48
N THR A 121 14.06 -7.09 0.43
CA THR A 121 14.62 -8.39 0.03
C THR A 121 16.10 -8.28 -0.34
N TYR A 122 16.53 -7.15 -0.90
CA TYR A 122 17.93 -6.91 -1.22
C TYR A 122 18.76 -6.84 0.06
N ARG A 123 18.33 -6.04 1.05
CA ARG A 123 19.00 -5.95 2.35
C ARG A 123 19.08 -7.30 3.05
N GLU A 124 18.00 -8.07 3.03
CA GLU A 124 17.97 -9.42 3.61
C GLU A 124 18.97 -10.36 2.92
N GLN A 125 19.01 -10.37 1.59
CA GLN A 125 19.99 -11.15 0.83
C GLN A 125 21.42 -10.73 1.15
N VAL A 126 21.70 -9.42 1.22
CA VAL A 126 23.04 -8.94 1.58
C VAL A 126 23.41 -9.36 3.00
N LEU A 127 22.50 -9.27 3.97
CA LEU A 127 22.74 -9.72 5.34
C LEU A 127 23.00 -11.23 5.40
N ALA A 128 22.24 -12.03 4.64
CA ALA A 128 22.47 -13.47 4.53
C ALA A 128 23.86 -13.78 3.95
N LEU A 129 24.29 -13.07 2.91
CA LEU A 129 25.64 -13.21 2.35
C LEU A 129 26.74 -12.81 3.33
N ILE A 130 26.52 -11.75 4.12
CA ILE A 130 27.46 -11.34 5.17
C ILE A 130 27.57 -12.44 6.23
N GLN A 131 26.45 -13.04 6.65
CA GLN A 131 26.44 -14.14 7.62
C GLN A 131 27.15 -15.39 7.09
N GLN A 132 26.92 -15.78 5.83
CA GLN A 132 27.61 -16.90 5.19
C GLN A 132 29.13 -16.66 5.09
N LYS A 133 29.55 -15.45 4.70
CA LYS A 133 30.97 -15.07 4.69
C LYS A 133 31.58 -15.07 6.10
N ALA A 134 30.84 -14.59 7.10
CA ALA A 134 31.29 -14.62 8.49
C ALA A 134 31.42 -16.05 9.03
N ALA A 135 30.58 -16.98 8.55
CA ALA A 135 30.64 -18.41 8.85
C ALA A 135 31.75 -19.16 8.07
N GLY A 136 32.45 -18.47 7.14
CA GLY A 136 33.56 -19.05 6.37
C GLY A 136 33.14 -19.77 5.08
N GLU A 137 31.90 -19.63 4.65
CA GLU A 137 31.39 -20.23 3.40
C GLU A 137 31.82 -19.39 2.18
N LEU A 138 32.26 -20.06 1.12
CA LEU A 138 32.59 -19.41 -0.16
C LEU A 138 31.29 -19.06 -0.90
N VAL A 139 30.89 -17.80 -0.82
CA VAL A 139 29.77 -17.27 -1.61
C VAL A 139 30.18 -17.21 -3.09
N VAL A 140 29.67 -18.16 -3.88
CA VAL A 140 29.75 -18.12 -5.35
C VAL A 140 28.52 -17.36 -5.86
N ALA A 141 28.72 -16.41 -6.77
CA ALA A 141 27.61 -15.70 -7.40
C ALA A 141 26.67 -16.71 -8.07
N SER A 142 25.40 -16.73 -7.67
CA SER A 142 24.39 -17.53 -8.36
C SER A 142 24.17 -16.93 -9.75
N ALA A 143 24.11 -17.78 -10.76
CA ALA A 143 23.90 -17.38 -12.15
C ALA A 143 22.59 -16.58 -12.29
N GLU A 144 22.61 -15.56 -13.15
CA GLU A 144 21.44 -14.76 -13.50
C GLU A 144 20.30 -15.70 -13.93
N PRO A 145 19.06 -15.50 -13.42
CA PRO A 145 17.92 -16.21 -13.96
C PRO A 145 17.77 -15.80 -15.43
N GLU A 146 17.81 -16.79 -16.32
CA GLU A 146 17.49 -16.62 -17.75
C GLU A 146 16.15 -15.88 -17.85
N ALA A 147 16.16 -14.72 -18.51
CA ALA A 147 14.96 -13.95 -18.76
C ALA A 147 14.01 -14.80 -19.62
N GLY A 148 13.00 -15.39 -18.99
CA GLY A 148 11.95 -16.11 -19.70
C GLY A 148 11.28 -15.17 -20.69
N GLU A 149 11.24 -15.57 -21.96
CA GLU A 149 10.55 -14.85 -23.02
C GLU A 149 9.10 -14.59 -22.60
N THR A 150 8.72 -13.33 -22.42
CA THR A 150 7.33 -12.92 -22.26
C THR A 150 6.62 -13.07 -23.60
N THR A 151 6.28 -14.31 -23.97
CA THR A 151 5.34 -14.55 -25.05
C THR A 151 4.04 -13.88 -24.64
N VAL A 152 3.60 -12.89 -25.44
CA VAL A 152 2.26 -12.30 -25.35
C VAL A 152 1.28 -13.40 -25.74
N ILE A 153 1.01 -14.29 -24.81
CA ILE A 153 -0.10 -15.22 -24.87
C ILE A 153 -1.32 -14.34 -24.70
N ASP A 154 -2.26 -14.46 -25.65
CA ASP A 154 -3.61 -13.90 -25.61
C ASP A 154 -4.10 -13.78 -24.16
N LEU A 155 -4.00 -12.56 -23.62
CA LEU A 155 -4.17 -12.30 -22.18
C LEU A 155 -5.57 -12.67 -21.73
N ILE A 156 -6.55 -12.61 -22.65
CA ILE A 156 -7.93 -13.01 -22.42
C ILE A 156 -8.01 -14.53 -22.25
N ALA A 157 -7.39 -15.30 -23.15
CA ALA A 157 -7.35 -16.76 -23.04
C ALA A 157 -6.57 -17.23 -21.79
N ALA A 158 -5.46 -16.57 -21.46
CA ALA A 158 -4.69 -16.86 -20.25
C ALA A 158 -5.48 -16.52 -18.97
N LEU A 159 -6.27 -15.44 -19.01
CA LEU A 159 -7.14 -15.03 -17.91
C LEU A 159 -8.31 -16.00 -17.71
N GLU A 160 -9.01 -16.37 -18.78
CA GLU A 160 -10.10 -17.37 -18.73
C GLU A 160 -9.60 -18.70 -18.16
N ALA A 161 -8.42 -19.15 -18.57
CA ALA A 161 -7.79 -20.35 -18.03
C ALA A 161 -7.45 -20.23 -16.53
N SER A 162 -6.92 -19.09 -16.08
CA SER A 162 -6.59 -18.86 -14.67
C SER A 162 -7.83 -18.84 -13.76
N ILE A 163 -8.94 -18.25 -14.23
CA ILE A 163 -10.23 -18.24 -13.53
C ILE A 163 -10.81 -19.65 -13.45
N ALA A 164 -10.78 -20.41 -14.55
CA ALA A 164 -11.28 -21.79 -14.58
C ALA A 164 -10.47 -22.74 -13.66
N GLU A 165 -9.14 -22.61 -13.65
CA GLU A 165 -8.26 -23.44 -12.82
C GLU A 165 -8.49 -23.18 -11.32
N ARG A 166 -8.66 -21.92 -10.92
CA ARG A 166 -8.91 -21.54 -9.52
C ARG A 166 -10.35 -21.84 -9.07
N GLY A 167 -11.34 -21.71 -9.96
CA GLY A 167 -12.72 -22.16 -9.70
C GLY A 167 -12.79 -23.66 -9.39
N ALA A 168 -12.09 -24.48 -10.18
CA ALA A 168 -12.00 -25.93 -9.97
C ALA A 168 -11.19 -26.32 -8.71
N ALA A 169 -10.31 -25.45 -8.21
CA ALA A 169 -9.59 -25.68 -6.95
C ALA A 169 -10.51 -25.47 -5.72
N ARG A 170 -11.48 -24.54 -5.82
CA ARG A 170 -12.48 -24.28 -4.76
C ARG A 170 -13.52 -25.39 -4.63
N GLU A 171 -13.83 -26.10 -5.72
CA GLU A 171 -14.73 -27.27 -5.70
C GLU A 171 -14.04 -28.55 -5.16
N ARG A 172 -12.71 -28.64 -5.24
CA ARG A 172 -11.93 -29.82 -4.81
C ARG A 172 -11.56 -29.83 -3.32
N HIS A 173 -11.83 -28.75 -2.58
CA HIS A 173 -11.70 -28.70 -1.13
C HIS A 173 -13.02 -28.23 -0.49
N PRO A 174 -14.00 -29.12 -0.27
CA PRO A 174 -15.09 -28.83 0.64
C PRO A 174 -14.48 -28.65 2.04
N THR A 175 -14.71 -27.48 2.61
CA THR A 175 -14.22 -27.07 3.92
C THR A 175 -14.62 -28.10 4.96
N SER A 176 -13.64 -28.78 5.55
CA SER A 176 -13.85 -29.61 6.73
C SER A 176 -14.36 -28.71 7.86
N GLN A 177 -15.56 -29.03 8.34
CA GLN A 177 -16.24 -28.48 9.50
C GLN A 177 -15.28 -28.07 10.62
N THR A 178 -15.31 -26.79 10.99
CA THR A 178 -14.91 -26.37 12.33
C THR A 178 -16.06 -26.73 13.29
N PRO A 179 -15.80 -27.44 14.41
CA PRO A 179 -16.85 -27.79 15.36
C PRO A 179 -17.37 -26.53 16.04
N ALA A 180 -18.69 -26.45 16.18
CA ALA A 180 -19.37 -25.46 17.00
C ALA A 180 -18.85 -25.54 18.45
N VAL A 181 -18.30 -24.43 18.95
CA VAL A 181 -18.12 -24.23 20.38
C VAL A 181 -19.47 -23.76 20.92
N SER A 182 -20.14 -24.63 21.67
CA SER A 182 -21.32 -24.31 22.48
C SER A 182 -20.92 -23.32 23.58
N VAL A 183 -21.49 -22.12 23.50
CA VAL A 183 -21.55 -21.17 24.61
C VAL A 183 -22.70 -21.64 25.49
N ASP A 184 -22.39 -22.32 26.59
CA ASP A 184 -23.32 -22.47 27.70
C ASP A 184 -23.26 -21.17 28.52
N ASP A 185 -24.35 -20.41 28.49
CA ASP A 185 -24.63 -19.35 29.45
C ASP A 185 -25.97 -19.63 30.15
N GLU A 186 -25.98 -19.27 31.43
CA GLU A 186 -27.11 -19.12 32.36
C GLU A 186 -27.76 -20.36 33.03
N ALA A 187 -27.49 -20.45 34.34
CA ALA A 187 -28.42 -20.55 35.48
C ALA A 187 -29.89 -20.97 35.19
N ASP A 188 -30.56 -21.78 36.01
CA ASP A 188 -30.73 -21.58 37.45
C ASP A 188 -31.53 -22.76 38.08
N GLU A 189 -31.31 -22.96 39.39
CA GLU A 189 -32.26 -23.47 40.40
C GLU A 189 -32.98 -24.85 40.33
N ARG A 190 -32.71 -25.61 41.42
CA ARG A 190 -33.67 -26.29 42.33
C ARG A 190 -34.22 -27.68 41.97
N SER A 191 -33.80 -28.60 42.86
CA SER A 191 -34.68 -29.38 43.77
C SER A 191 -35.46 -30.57 43.20
N ALA A 192 -35.38 -31.66 43.99
CA ALA A 192 -36.09 -32.94 43.94
C ALA A 192 -35.45 -34.06 43.11
#